data_AF-A0A8D4BEF2-F1
#
_entry.id   AF-A0A8D4BEF2-F1
#
_cell.length_a   1.000
_cell.length_b   1.000
_cell.length_c   1.000
_cell.angle_alpha   90.00
_cell.angle_beta   90.00
_cell.angle_gamma   90.00
#
_symmetry.space_group_name_H-M   'P 1'
#
loop_
_entity.id
_entity.type
_entity.pdbx_description
1 polymer ?
#
loop_
_entity_poly.entity_id
_entity_poly.type
_entity_poly.pdbx_seq_one_letter_code
_entity_poly.pdbx_strand_id
1 'polypeptide(L)'
;MAAPRKYPDELRERATRLAIEARKDPVGRAGAIKRIADQLDVHPEALRGWVKRAETDEGLVPGTTSAEAARIAELEREVKELRRANAILKSASAFFAAELDRPLR
;
A
#
# COMPACT_ATOMS: atom_id res chain seq x y z
N MET A 1 -4.24 15.98 -0.06
CA MET A 1 -2.82 16.08 -0.47
C MET A 1 -2.03 15.10 0.36
N ALA A 2 -1.11 14.34 -0.25
CA ALA A 2 -0.23 13.45 0.51
C ALA A 2 0.63 14.28 1.47
N ALA A 3 0.75 13.83 2.72
CA ALA A 3 1.58 14.51 3.71
C ALA A 3 3.04 14.59 3.21
N PRO A 4 3.76 15.70 3.43
CA PRO A 4 5.16 15.82 3.04
C PRO A 4 5.99 14.72 3.71
N ARG A 5 6.75 13.96 2.91
CA ARG A 5 7.61 12.89 3.42
C ARG A 5 8.85 13.52 4.05
N LYS A 6 9.19 13.08 5.27
CA LYS A 6 10.40 13.52 6.00
C LYS A 6 11.70 13.17 5.25
N TYR A 7 11.70 12.07 4.51
CA TYR A 7 12.86 11.59 3.75
C TYR A 7 12.51 11.50 2.25
N PRO A 8 13.38 11.98 1.35
CA PRO A 8 13.22 11.79 -0.10
C PRO A 8 13.17 10.30 -0.47
N ASP A 9 12.44 9.96 -1.54
CA ASP A 9 12.31 8.57 -1.99
C ASP A 9 13.67 7.99 -2.44
N GLU A 10 14.51 8.79 -3.10
CA GLU A 10 15.86 8.37 -3.50
C GLU A 10 16.74 8.00 -2.29
N LEU A 11 16.66 8.76 -1.19
CA LEU A 11 17.39 8.47 0.04
C LEU A 11 16.88 7.16 0.66
N ARG A 12 15.55 6.99 0.70
CA ARG A 12 14.92 5.76 1.19
C ARG A 12 15.40 4.55 0.42
N GLU A 13 15.33 4.59 -0.91
CA GLU A 13 15.71 3.47 -1.77
C GLU A 13 17.19 3.11 -1.64
N ARG A 14 18.05 4.14 -1.65
CA ARG A 14 19.50 3.96 -1.48
C ARG A 14 19.84 3.37 -0.12
N ALA A 15 19.28 3.91 0.96
CA ALA A 15 19.49 3.42 2.31
C ALA A 15 19.03 1.97 2.47
N THR A 16 17.85 1.65 1.92
CA THR A 16 17.27 0.30 1.96
C THR A 16 18.15 -0.70 1.22
N ARG A 17 18.61 -0.36 0.01
CA ARG A 17 19.51 -1.21 -0.78
C ARG A 17 20.82 -1.47 -0.04
N LEU A 18 21.47 -0.42 0.46
CA LEU A 18 22.71 -0.55 1.24
C LEU A 18 22.52 -1.44 2.48
N ALA A 19 21.39 -1.29 3.18
CA ALA A 19 21.09 -2.08 4.37
C ALA A 19 20.81 -3.56 4.06
N ILE A 20 20.20 -3.87 2.92
CA ILE A 20 20.01 -5.25 2.47
C ILE A 20 21.36 -5.87 2.10
N GLU A 21 22.18 -5.19 1.31
CA GLU A 21 23.51 -5.68 0.91
C GLU A 21 24.40 -5.92 2.13
N ALA A 22 24.48 -4.97 3.06
CA ALA A 22 25.28 -5.11 4.28
C ALA A 22 24.80 -6.24 5.21
N ARG A 23 23.56 -6.70 5.08
CA ARG A 23 22.99 -7.82 5.85
C ARG A 23 23.23 -9.19 5.21
N LYS A 24 23.72 -9.25 3.96
CA LYS A 24 24.13 -10.49 3.31
C LYS A 24 25.44 -11.03 3.90
N ASP A 25 26.32 -10.15 4.38
CA ASP A 25 27.51 -10.53 5.13
C ASP A 25 27.13 -11.05 6.53
N PRO A 26 27.38 -12.34 6.86
CA PRO A 26 27.04 -12.92 8.16
C PRO A 26 27.74 -12.23 9.33
N VAL A 27 28.95 -11.69 9.13
CA VAL A 27 29.76 -11.09 10.20
C VAL A 27 29.27 -9.68 10.52
N GLY A 28 28.94 -8.90 9.48
CA GLY A 28 28.48 -7.52 9.60
C GLY A 28 26.97 -7.34 9.79
N ARG A 29 26.18 -8.43 9.75
CA ARG A 29 24.70 -8.41 9.77
C ARG A 29 24.14 -7.75 11.02
N ALA A 30 24.72 -8.05 12.19
CA ALA A 30 24.30 -7.45 13.45
C ALA A 30 24.64 -5.95 13.45
N GLY A 31 23.63 -5.09 13.63
CA GLY A 31 23.81 -3.64 13.64
C GLY A 31 24.02 -2.98 12.27
N ALA A 32 23.96 -3.71 11.15
CA ALA A 32 24.09 -3.13 9.80
C ALA A 32 23.09 -1.98 9.56
N ILE A 33 21.82 -2.17 9.93
CA ILE A 33 20.77 -1.15 9.81
C ILE A 33 21.13 0.10 10.61
N LYS A 34 21.60 -0.06 11.86
CA LYS A 34 21.97 1.07 12.71
C LYS A 34 23.14 1.85 12.11
N ARG A 35 24.20 1.15 11.69
CA ARG A 35 25.38 1.77 11.07
C ARG A 35 25.02 2.59 9.83
N ILE A 36 24.18 2.05 8.96
CA ILE A 36 23.77 2.73 7.71
C ILE A 36 22.81 3.88 7.99
N ALA A 37 21.91 3.71 8.95
CA ALA A 37 21.02 4.77 9.40
C ALA A 37 21.82 5.97 9.95
N ASP A 38 22.82 5.71 10.79
CA ASP A 38 23.72 6.74 11.34
C ASP A 38 24.55 7.42 10.24
N GLN A 39 25.04 6.67 9.24
CA GLN A 39 25.81 7.21 8.10
C GLN A 39 24.99 8.12 7.18
N LEU A 40 23.68 7.90 7.08
CA LEU A 40 22.79 8.62 6.16
C LEU A 40 21.87 9.62 6.87
N ASP A 41 22.05 9.83 8.18
CA ASP A 41 21.20 10.66 9.04
C ASP A 41 19.70 10.29 8.95
N VAL A 42 19.44 8.99 8.90
CA VAL A 42 18.08 8.42 8.88
C VAL A 42 17.79 7.79 10.24
N HIS A 43 16.55 7.92 10.72
CA HIS A 43 16.17 7.25 11.96
C HIS A 43 16.26 5.71 11.81
N PRO A 44 16.97 4.96 12.69
CA PRO A 44 17.20 3.52 12.52
C PRO A 44 15.92 2.70 12.37
N GLU A 45 14.87 3.02 13.13
CA GLU A 45 13.58 2.33 13.01
C GLU A 45 12.83 2.63 11.69
N ALA A 46 13.05 3.80 11.09
CA ALA A 46 12.50 4.10 9.77
C ALA A 46 13.16 3.19 8.71
N LEU A 47 14.50 3.10 8.74
CA LEU A 47 15.25 2.22 7.85
C LEU A 47 14.88 0.74 8.05
N ARG A 48 14.71 0.29 9.31
CA ARG A 48 14.24 -1.06 9.62
C ARG A 48 12.89 -1.35 8.96
N GLY A 49 11.96 -0.40 9.05
CA GLY A 49 10.64 -0.54 8.42
C GLY A 49 10.72 -0.64 6.88
N TRP A 50 11.58 0.15 6.25
CA TRP A 50 11.77 0.09 4.79
C TRP A 50 12.39 -1.22 4.34
N VAL A 51 13.41 -1.70 5.05
CA VAL A 51 14.05 -3.00 4.78
C VAL A 51 13.06 -4.14 4.94
N LYS A 52 12.26 -4.16 6.03
CA LYS A 52 11.23 -5.19 6.22
C LYS A 52 10.19 -5.16 5.09
N ARG A 53 9.79 -3.98 4.63
CA ARG A 53 8.87 -3.83 3.49
C ARG A 53 9.48 -4.39 2.21
N ALA A 54 10.73 -4.06 1.90
CA ALA A 54 11.43 -4.59 0.75
C ALA A 54 11.57 -6.12 0.82
N GLU A 55 11.91 -6.68 1.98
CA GLU A 55 11.96 -8.14 2.19
C GLU A 55 10.59 -8.81 1.99
N THR A 56 9.51 -8.13 2.37
CA THR A 56 8.15 -8.63 2.13
C THR A 56 7.81 -8.59 0.64
N ASP A 57 8.14 -7.48 -0.04
CA ASP A 57 7.91 -7.30 -1.47
C ASP A 57 8.72 -8.29 -2.33
N GLU A 58 9.89 -8.73 -1.84
CA GLU A 58 10.71 -9.79 -2.44
C GLU A 58 10.27 -11.22 -2.05
N GLY A 59 9.28 -11.37 -1.16
CA GLY A 59 8.78 -12.66 -0.69
C GLY A 59 9.69 -13.38 0.32
N LEU A 60 10.69 -12.70 0.87
CA LEU A 60 11.61 -13.26 1.88
C LEU A 60 10.96 -13.36 3.26
N VAL A 61 9.97 -12.50 3.54
CA VAL A 61 9.22 -12.44 4.80
C VAL A 61 7.73 -12.52 4.47
N PRO A 62 6.93 -13.31 5.21
CA PRO A 62 5.49 -13.35 5.00
C PRO A 62 4.84 -12.00 5.28
N GLY A 63 3.94 -11.58 4.40
CA GLY A 63 3.17 -10.35 4.53
C GLY A 63 2.51 -9.96 3.21
N THR A 64 1.68 -8.92 3.25
CA THR A 64 1.07 -8.34 2.04
C THR A 64 2.09 -7.43 1.36
N THR A 65 2.41 -7.73 0.12
CA THR A 65 3.30 -6.92 -0.71
C THR A 65 2.65 -5.58 -1.04
N SER A 66 3.48 -4.59 -1.37
CA SER A 66 3.05 -3.28 -1.84
C SER A 66 2.18 -3.38 -3.11
N ALA A 67 2.45 -4.36 -3.97
CA ALA A 67 1.67 -4.61 -5.18
C ALA A 67 0.28 -5.20 -4.87
N GLU A 68 0.21 -6.17 -3.95
CA GLU A 68 -1.06 -6.73 -3.48
C GLU A 68 -1.91 -5.67 -2.78
N ALA A 69 -1.30 -4.85 -1.91
CA ALA A 69 -2.00 -3.77 -1.24
C ALA A 69 -2.59 -2.75 -2.24
N ALA A 70 -1.85 -2.41 -3.30
CA ALA A 70 -2.35 -1.55 -4.37
C ALA A 70 -3.51 -2.19 -5.12
N ARG A 71 -3.43 -3.49 -5.42
CA ARG A 71 -4.50 -4.23 -6.08
C ARG A 71 -5.76 -4.32 -5.23
N ILE A 72 -5.63 -4.57 -3.93
CA ILE A 72 -6.75 -4.60 -2.99
C ILE A 72 -7.44 -3.24 -2.96
N ALA A 73 -6.68 -2.15 -2.83
CA ALA A 73 -7.24 -0.81 -2.80
C ALA A 73 -8.00 -0.46 -4.10
N GLU A 74 -7.49 -0.90 -5.25
CA GLU A 74 -8.17 -0.68 -6.53
C GLU A 74 -9.47 -1.48 -6.63
N LEU A 75 -9.44 -2.75 -6.23
CA LEU A 75 -10.63 -3.60 -6.19
C LEU A 75 -11.69 -3.06 -5.22
N GLU A 76 -11.29 -2.53 -4.06
CA GLU A 76 -12.21 -1.92 -3.12
C GLU A 76 -12.91 -0.68 -3.70
N ARG A 77 -12.18 0.13 -4.49
CA ARG A 77 -12.77 1.27 -5.22
C ARG A 77 -13.76 0.81 -6.28
N GLU A 78 -13.39 -0.18 -7.07
CA GLU A 78 -14.26 -0.75 -8.10
C GLU A 78 -15.54 -1.33 -7.48
N VAL A 79 -15.42 -2.12 -6.43
CA VAL A 79 -16.56 -2.68 -5.69
C VAL A 79 -17.46 -1.57 -5.14
N LYS A 80 -16.90 -0.47 -4.64
CA LYS A 80 -17.67 0.67 -4.16
C LYS A 80 -18.48 1.33 -5.29
N GLU A 81 -17.87 1.56 -6.44
CA GLU A 81 -18.56 2.15 -7.60
C GLU A 81 -19.62 1.21 -8.17
N LEU A 82 -19.33 -0.10 -8.27
CA LEU A 82 -20.30 -1.10 -8.71
C LEU A 82 -21.52 -1.16 -7.77
N ARG A 83 -21.30 -1.11 -6.45
CA ARG A 83 -22.39 -1.06 -5.47
C ARG A 83 -23.22 0.21 -5.61
N ARG A 84 -22.59 1.35 -5.87
CA ARG A 84 -23.28 2.62 -6.13
C ARG A 84 -24.13 2.56 -7.40
N ALA A 85 -23.57 2.06 -8.50
CA ALA A 85 -24.30 1.90 -9.75
C ALA A 85 -25.49 0.95 -9.59
N ASN A 86 -25.29 -0.18 -8.91
CA ASN A 86 -26.35 -1.14 -8.64
C ASN A 86 -27.49 -0.54 -7.79
N ALA A 87 -27.16 0.30 -6.81
CA ALA A 87 -28.16 1.02 -6.01
C ALA A 87 -29.00 2.00 -6.85
N ILE A 88 -28.37 2.72 -7.79
CA ILE A 88 -29.07 3.63 -8.70
C ILE A 88 -30.01 2.83 -9.60
N LEU A 89 -29.52 1.74 -10.21
CA LEU A 89 -30.32 0.90 -11.09
C LEU A 89 -31.52 0.29 -10.35
N LYS A 90 -31.32 -0.24 -9.15
CA LYS A 90 -32.42 -0.76 -8.32
C LYS A 90 -33.44 0.32 -7.99
N SER A 91 -33.00 1.52 -7.67
CA SER A 91 -33.90 2.65 -7.39
C SER A 91 -34.72 3.04 -8.63
N ALA A 92 -34.08 3.08 -9.81
CA ALA A 92 -34.76 3.35 -11.07
C ALA A 92 -35.78 2.24 -11.42
N SER A 93 -35.40 0.97 -11.27
CA SER A 93 -36.31 -0.17 -11.49
C SER A 93 -37.52 -0.12 -10.55
N ALA A 94 -37.31 0.21 -9.27
CA ALA A 94 -38.41 0.36 -8.31
C ALA A 94 -39.34 1.52 -8.68
N PHE A 95 -38.78 2.65 -9.13
CA PHE A 95 -39.57 3.78 -9.62
C PHE A 95 -40.44 3.39 -10.83
N PHE A 96 -39.86 2.75 -11.85
CA PHE A 96 -40.61 2.34 -13.04
C PHE A 96 -41.66 1.26 -12.73
N ALA A 97 -41.36 0.32 -11.84
CA ALA A 97 -42.36 -0.68 -11.41
C ALA A 97 -43.55 -0.01 -10.72
N ALA A 98 -43.31 0.98 -9.85
CA ALA A 98 -44.38 1.73 -9.19
C ALA A 98 -45.23 2.58 -10.15
N GLU A 99 -44.63 3.11 -11.22
CA GLU A 99 -45.36 3.87 -12.25
C GLU A 99 -46.27 2.95 -13.09
N LEU A 100 -45.83 1.72 -13.39
CA LEU A 100 -46.63 0.73 -14.13
C LEU A 100 -47.88 0.26 -13.36
N ASP A 101 -47.81 0.19 -12.03
CA ASP A 101 -48.93 -0.19 -11.16
C ASP A 101 -49.94 0.95 -10.93
N ARG A 102 -49.67 2.16 -11.44
CA ARG A 102 -50.58 3.30 -11.29
C ARG A 102 -51.57 3.35 -12.48
N PRO A 103 -52.90 3.30 -12.26
CA PRO A 103 -53.85 3.39 -13.36
C PRO A 103 -53.71 4.76 -14.03
N LEU A 104 -53.52 4.76 -15.36
CA LEU A 104 -53.60 5.94 -16.21
C LEU A 104 -54.96 6.62 -15.96
N ARG A 105 -54.93 7.84 -15.43
CA ARG A 105 -56.12 8.69 -15.34
C ARG A 105 -56.35 9.42 -16.66
#